data_AF-A0A3D3H2Y8-F1
#
_entry.id   AF-A0A3D3H2Y8-F1
#
_cell.length_a   1.000
_cell.length_b   1.000
_cell.length_c   1.000
_cell.angle_alpha   90.00
_cell.angle_beta   90.00
_cell.angle_gamma   90.00
#
_symmetry.space_group_name_H-M   'P 1'
#
loop_
_entity.id
_entity.type
_entity.pdbx_description
1 polymer ?
#
loop_
_entity_poly.entity_id
_entity_poly.type
_entity_poly.pdbx_seq_one_letter_code
_entity_poly.pdbx_strand_id
1 'polypeptide(L)'
;MGKFQWLFIFLFLSGCATLGVMEFDKLYGPSNVDNRLVQPKATTAQKINFNEHIQPIIENRCVVCHGCYDAPCQLKMENRTGIARGA
;
A
#
# COMPACT_ATOMS: atom_id res chain seq x y z
N MET A 1 -38.15 -18.49 0.86
CA MET A 1 -37.68 -17.67 2.00
C MET A 1 -36.15 -17.58 2.06
N GLY A 2 -35.40 -18.70 2.00
CA GLY A 2 -33.93 -18.67 2.10
C GLY A 2 -33.18 -17.87 1.02
N LYS A 3 -33.68 -17.80 -0.22
CA LYS A 3 -33.07 -17.02 -1.31
C LYS A 3 -33.06 -15.51 -1.03
N PHE A 4 -34.13 -14.99 -0.41
CA PHE A 4 -34.27 -13.56 -0.11
C PHE A 4 -33.40 -13.17 1.10
N GLN A 5 -33.26 -14.09 2.06
CA GLN A 5 -32.33 -13.95 3.18
C GLN A 5 -30.88 -13.83 2.71
N TRP A 6 -30.45 -14.69 1.77
CA TRP A 6 -29.11 -14.63 1.19
C TRP A 6 -28.85 -13.34 0.41
N LEU A 7 -29.85 -12.83 -0.32
CA LEU A 7 -29.79 -11.54 -0.99
C LEU A 7 -29.56 -10.39 0.01
N PHE A 8 -30.28 -10.36 1.12
CA PHE A 8 -30.09 -9.33 2.13
C PHE A 8 -28.73 -9.42 2.83
N ILE A 9 -28.25 -10.62 3.11
CA ILE A 9 -26.92 -10.82 3.71
C ILE A 9 -25.84 -10.27 2.78
N PHE A 10 -25.90 -10.57 1.49
CA PHE A 10 -24.95 -10.02 0.51
C PHE A 10 -25.02 -8.50 0.41
N LEU A 11 -26.23 -7.93 0.36
CA LEU A 11 -26.42 -6.48 0.30
C LEU A 11 -25.84 -5.78 1.53
N PHE A 12 -26.03 -6.36 2.72
CA PHE A 12 -25.51 -5.83 3.96
C PHE A 12 -23.98 -5.89 4.03
N LEU A 13 -23.39 -7.03 3.67
CA LEU A 13 -21.94 -7.22 3.60
C LEU A 13 -21.29 -6.27 2.59
N SER A 14 -21.88 -6.08 1.41
CA SER A 14 -21.35 -5.14 0.42
C SER A 14 -21.46 -3.69 0.91
N GLY A 15 -22.60 -3.30 1.49
CA GLY A 15 -22.80 -1.94 1.99
C GLY A 15 -21.83 -1.53 3.10
N CYS A 16 -21.49 -2.47 4.00
CA CYS A 16 -20.55 -2.20 5.08
C CYS A 16 -19.13 -1.88 4.56
N ALA A 17 -18.67 -2.60 3.53
CA ALA A 17 -17.38 -2.32 2.90
C ALA A 17 -17.35 -0.95 2.21
N THR A 18 -18.41 -0.58 1.49
CA THR A 18 -18.47 0.69 0.75
C THR A 18 -18.46 1.91 1.66
N LEU A 19 -19.19 1.87 2.78
CA LEU A 19 -19.20 2.97 3.76
C LEU A 19 -17.80 3.24 4.34
N GLY A 20 -17.03 2.18 4.62
CA GLY A 20 -15.65 2.30 5.09
C GLY A 20 -14.74 2.99 4.07
N VAL A 21 -14.80 2.56 2.80
CA VAL A 21 -13.98 3.15 1.72
C VAL A 21 -14.31 4.63 1.52
N MET A 22 -15.59 5.02 1.54
CA MET A 22 -15.97 6.43 1.35
C MET A 22 -15.47 7.35 2.48
N GLU A 23 -15.46 6.88 3.73
CA GLU A 23 -14.93 7.68 4.84
C GLU A 23 -13.40 7.86 4.70
N PHE A 24 -12.68 6.82 4.27
CA PHE A 24 -11.24 6.95 3.98
C PHE A 24 -10.96 7.91 2.82
N ASP A 25 -11.71 7.83 1.73
CA ASP A 25 -11.59 8.75 0.60
C ASP A 25 -11.88 10.20 1.03
N LYS A 26 -12.80 10.41 1.96
CA LYS A 26 -13.10 11.73 2.53
C LYS A 26 -11.95 12.26 3.40
N LEU A 27 -11.31 11.42 4.20
CA LEU A 27 -10.21 11.81 5.10
C LEU A 27 -8.88 11.99 4.37
N TYR A 28 -8.59 11.15 3.38
CA TYR A 28 -7.26 11.04 2.76
C TYR A 28 -7.25 11.30 1.24
N GLY A 29 -8.41 11.45 0.62
CA GLY A 29 -8.56 11.48 -0.84
C GLY A 29 -8.58 10.07 -1.46
N PRO A 30 -8.90 9.97 -2.76
CA PRO A 30 -8.92 8.69 -3.46
C PRO A 30 -7.54 8.03 -3.44
N SER A 31 -7.51 6.71 -3.24
CA SER A 31 -6.26 5.94 -3.26
C SER A 31 -5.55 6.09 -4.61
N ASN A 32 -4.39 6.73 -4.62
CA ASN A 32 -3.59 6.90 -5.83
C ASN A 32 -2.10 6.86 -5.48
N VAL A 33 -1.34 6.00 -6.15
CA VAL A 33 0.11 5.84 -5.95
C VAL A 33 0.90 7.09 -6.36
N ASP A 34 0.30 7.96 -7.18
CA ASP A 34 0.83 9.24 -7.63
C ASP A 34 0.40 10.41 -6.74
N ASN A 35 -0.46 10.19 -5.73
CA ASN A 35 -0.81 11.20 -4.72
C ASN A 35 0.31 11.38 -3.66
N ARG A 36 1.56 11.33 -4.13
CA ARG A 36 2.73 11.75 -3.38
C ARG A 36 3.03 13.18 -3.81
N LEU A 37 3.40 14.03 -2.86
CA LEU A 37 3.90 15.37 -3.15
C LEU A 37 4.89 15.28 -4.31
N VAL A 38 4.77 16.17 -5.30
CA VAL A 38 5.66 16.19 -6.47
C VAL A 38 7.09 16.30 -5.97
N GLN A 39 7.81 15.18 -5.99
CA GLN A 39 9.20 15.16 -5.56
C GLN A 39 10.06 15.66 -6.72
N PRO A 40 11.00 16.59 -6.49
CA PRO A 40 11.97 16.96 -7.50
C PRO A 40 12.77 15.73 -7.94
N LYS A 41 13.17 15.70 -9.21
CA LYS A 41 14.02 14.62 -9.73
C LYS A 41 15.28 14.50 -8.88
N ALA A 42 15.55 13.29 -8.38
CA ALA A 42 16.71 13.04 -7.54
C ALA A 42 18.02 13.44 -8.24
N THR A 43 18.86 14.18 -7.52
CA THR A 43 20.21 14.57 -7.97
C THR A 43 21.13 13.35 -8.04
N THR A 44 22.25 13.49 -8.75
CA THR A 44 23.28 12.44 -8.79
C THR A 44 23.79 12.08 -7.40
N ALA A 45 24.04 13.09 -6.55
CA ALA A 45 24.49 12.88 -5.17
C ALA A 45 23.46 12.08 -4.34
N GLN A 46 22.16 12.38 -4.48
CA GLN A 46 21.10 11.63 -3.81
C GLN A 46 21.02 10.17 -4.29
N LYS A 47 21.24 9.91 -5.58
CA LYS A 47 21.26 8.54 -6.11
C LYS A 47 22.45 7.75 -5.57
N ILE A 48 23.63 8.36 -5.53
CA ILE A 48 24.83 7.73 -4.95
C ILE A 48 24.59 7.42 -3.48
N ASN A 49 24.12 8.39 -2.70
CA ASN A 49 23.80 8.20 -1.30
C ASN A 49 22.75 7.08 -1.08
N PHE A 50 21.71 7.01 -1.92
CA PHE A 50 20.73 5.94 -1.85
C PHE A 50 21.37 4.57 -2.10
N ASN A 51 22.14 4.42 -3.17
CA ASN A 51 22.74 3.14 -3.55
C ASN A 51 23.80 2.67 -2.53
N GLU A 52 24.61 3.59 -2.01
CA GLU A 52 25.74 3.24 -1.13
C GLU A 52 25.34 3.06 0.34
N HIS A 53 24.28 3.73 0.79
CA HIS A 53 23.90 3.73 2.21
C HIS A 53 22.48 3.25 2.46
N ILE A 54 21.49 3.75 1.71
CA ILE A 54 20.08 3.50 2.03
C ILE A 54 19.62 2.12 1.55
N GLN A 55 19.96 1.75 0.32
CA GLN A 55 19.59 0.47 -0.27
C GLN A 55 20.14 -0.71 0.55
N PRO A 56 21.43 -0.75 0.95
CA PRO A 56 21.93 -1.84 1.79
C PRO A 56 21.22 -1.95 3.14
N ILE A 57 20.76 -0.83 3.72
CA ILE A 57 19.98 -0.86 4.97
C ILE A 57 18.62 -1.52 4.74
N ILE A 58 17.90 -1.12 3.68
CA ILE A 58 16.59 -1.70 3.34
C ILE A 58 16.72 -3.20 3.08
N GLU A 59 17.71 -3.60 2.30
CA GLU A 59 17.95 -4.99 1.94
C GLU A 59 18.31 -5.85 3.17
N ASN A 60 19.20 -5.37 4.04
CA ASN A 60 19.67 -6.16 5.18
C ASN A 60 18.75 -6.12 6.41
N ARG A 61 17.91 -5.08 6.56
CA ARG A 61 17.09 -4.90 7.78
C ARG A 61 15.59 -5.00 7.55
N CYS A 62 15.11 -4.66 6.36
CA CYS A 62 13.66 -4.61 6.09
C CYS A 62 13.21 -5.81 5.26
N VAL A 63 13.92 -6.14 4.17
CA VAL A 63 13.52 -7.20 3.23
C VAL A 63 13.48 -8.58 3.89
N VAL A 64 14.27 -8.80 4.95
CA VAL A 64 14.23 -10.04 5.74
C VAL A 64 12.82 -10.35 6.31
N CYS A 65 12.04 -9.31 6.62
CA CYS A 65 10.66 -9.44 7.11
C CYS A 65 9.62 -9.01 6.05
N HIS A 66 9.99 -8.11 5.14
CA HIS A 66 9.13 -7.49 4.14
C HIS A 66 9.47 -7.88 2.69
N GLY A 67 9.90 -9.12 2.47
CA GLY A 67 10.35 -9.61 1.16
C GLY A 67 9.39 -10.58 0.45
N CYS A 68 8.29 -10.98 1.09
CA CYS A 68 7.38 -12.02 0.59
C CYS A 68 5.91 -11.56 0.61
N TYR A 69 5.03 -12.32 -0.05
CA TYR A 69 3.57 -12.14 0.05
C TYR A 69 3.03 -12.31 1.47
N ASP A 70 3.74 -13.04 2.34
CA ASP A 70 3.38 -13.25 3.74
C ASP A 70 3.94 -12.17 4.68
N ALA A 71 4.54 -11.11 4.12
CA ALA A 71 5.04 -9.99 4.90
C ALA A 71 3.90 -9.35 5.73
N PRO A 72 4.19 -8.80 6.92
CA PRO A 72 3.21 -8.05 7.71
C PRO A 72 2.57 -6.94 6.88
N CYS A 73 1.24 -6.86 6.93
CA CYS A 73 0.43 -5.94 6.12
C CYS A 73 0.67 -6.06 4.60
N GLN A 74 1.19 -7.20 4.13
CA GLN A 74 1.60 -7.44 2.74
C GLN A 74 2.59 -6.38 2.20
N LEU A 75 3.25 -5.60 3.04
CA LEU A 75 4.19 -4.58 2.59
C LEU A 75 5.46 -5.23 2.02
N LYS A 76 5.77 -4.90 0.77
CA LYS A 76 6.86 -5.49 -0.01
C LYS A 76 7.95 -4.46 -0.29
N MET A 77 9.07 -4.57 0.40
CA MET A 77 10.21 -3.65 0.26
C MET A 77 11.27 -4.14 -0.72
N GLU A 78 11.14 -5.36 -1.25
CA GLU A 78 12.09 -5.93 -2.21
C GLU A 78 11.99 -5.31 -3.62
N ASN A 79 10.90 -4.60 -3.91
CA ASN A 79 10.69 -3.96 -5.21
C ASN A 79 9.98 -2.61 -5.09
N ARG A 80 10.19 -1.75 -6.09
CA ARG A 80 9.64 -0.38 -6.12
C ARG A 80 8.11 -0.34 -6.10
N THR A 81 7.44 -1.27 -6.80
CA THR A 81 5.98 -1.30 -6.90
C THR A 81 5.33 -1.64 -5.55
N GLY A 82 5.93 -2.54 -4.78
CA GLY A 82 5.51 -2.90 -3.43
C GLY A 82 5.57 -1.72 -2.47
N ILE A 83 6.69 -1.00 -2.49
CA ILE A 83 6.86 0.26 -1.73
C ILE A 83 5.86 1.32 -2.23
N ALA A 84 5.64 1.39 -3.54
CA ALA A 84 4.75 2.37 -4.13
C ALA A 84 3.29 2.16 -3.69
N ARG A 85 2.84 0.90 -3.57
CA ARG A 85 1.51 0.52 -3.10
C ARG A 85 1.32 0.78 -1.61
N GLY A 86 2.36 0.58 -0.81
CA GLY A 86 2.28 0.69 0.64
C GLY A 86 1.81 -0.60 1.33
N ALA A 87 1.57 -0.47 2.64
CA ALA A 87 1.06 -1.51 3.54
C ALA A 87 -0.46 -1.45 3.59
#